data_AF-A0A351F881-F1
#
_entry.id   AF-A0A351F881-F1
#
_cell.length_a   1.000
_cell.length_b   1.000
_cell.length_c   1.000
_cell.angle_alpha   90.00
_cell.angle_beta   90.00
_cell.angle_gamma   90.00
#
_symmetry.space_group_name_H-M   'P 1'
#
loop_
_entity.id
_entity.type
_entity.pdbx_description
1 polymer ?
#
loop_
_entity_poly.entity_id
_entity_poly.type
_entity_poly.pdbx_seq_one_letter_code
_entity_poly.pdbx_strand_id
1 'polypeptide(L)'
;MIVKQREKREQVEIFSIEEFVPADHLLRKIDSAIDFTYIYEIVEDLYCADNGRPSIDPVVIFKMVLIQHLYGLPSLRRTVEEIKMNVA
;
A
#
# COMPACT_ATOMS: atom_id res chain seq x y z
N MET A 1 17.33 27.21 39.56
CA MET A 1 16.60 26.99 38.30
C MET A 1 17.13 25.72 37.65
N ILE A 2 16.30 24.71 37.45
CA ILE A 2 16.69 23.48 36.76
C ILE A 2 16.59 23.74 35.26
N VAL A 3 17.73 23.77 34.58
CA VAL A 3 17.77 23.87 33.11
C VAL A 3 17.46 22.50 32.55
N LYS A 4 16.23 22.32 32.06
CA LYS A 4 15.81 21.09 31.39
C LYS A 4 16.42 21.10 29.98
N GLN A 5 17.60 20.49 29.82
CA GLN A 5 18.14 20.22 28.48
C GLN A 5 17.12 19.36 27.73
N ARG A 6 16.49 19.93 26.70
CA ARG A 6 15.74 19.18 25.69
C ARG A 6 16.76 18.46 24.84
N GLU A 7 17.22 17.30 25.30
CA GLU A 7 17.91 16.36 24.41
C GLU A 7 16.93 15.97 23.31
N LYS A 8 17.36 16.15 22.05
CA LYS A 8 16.58 15.83 20.87
C LYS A 8 16.23 14.34 20.92
N ARG A 9 14.94 14.07 21.07
CA ARG A 9 14.32 12.73 21.03
C ARG A 9 14.22 12.22 19.59
N GLU A 10 15.32 12.14 18.87
CA GLU A 10 15.34 11.56 17.52
C GLU A 10 16.16 10.29 17.57
N GLN A 11 15.53 9.23 18.07
CA GLN A 11 16.04 7.86 17.99
C GLN A 11 15.53 7.28 16.67
N VAL A 12 16.46 6.91 15.79
CA VAL A 12 16.15 6.28 14.50
C VAL A 12 16.28 4.78 14.68
N GLU A 13 15.17 4.05 14.51
CA GLU A 13 15.16 2.58 14.49
C GLU A 13 15.01 2.08 13.06
N ILE A 14 15.89 1.16 12.67
CA ILE A 14 15.84 0.47 11.39
C ILE A 14 15.21 -0.89 11.66
N PHE A 15 14.09 -1.17 11.02
CA PHE A 15 13.42 -2.46 11.08
C PHE A 15 13.08 -2.96 9.67
N SER A 16 13.00 -4.28 9.51
CA SER A 16 12.50 -4.89 8.29
C SER A 16 10.97 -4.90 8.31
N ILE A 17 10.36 -4.35 7.27
CA ILE A 17 8.90 -4.40 7.07
C ILE A 17 8.44 -5.87 6.98
N GLU A 18 9.25 -6.74 6.36
CA GLU A 18 8.91 -8.15 6.21
C GLU A 18 8.77 -8.87 7.56
N GLU A 19 9.58 -8.49 8.54
CA GLU A 19 9.56 -9.06 9.90
C GLU A 19 8.49 -8.43 10.78
N PHE A 20 8.13 -7.17 10.52
CA PHE A 20 7.14 -6.43 11.30
C PHE A 20 5.70 -6.87 11.03
N VAL A 21 5.42 -7.30 9.79
CA VAL A 21 4.07 -7.72 9.40
C VAL A 21 3.93 -9.23 9.64
N PRO A 22 2.90 -9.69 10.38
CA PRO A 22 2.68 -11.10 10.65
C PRO A 22 2.67 -11.95 9.37
N ALA A 23 3.35 -13.10 9.39
CA ALA A 23 3.38 -14.01 8.25
C ALA A 23 1.99 -14.56 7.89
N ASP A 24 1.06 -14.62 8.85
CA ASP A 24 -0.31 -15.08 8.63
C ASP A 24 -1.27 -13.99 8.15
N HIS A 25 -0.77 -12.78 7.90
CA HIS A 25 -1.57 -11.63 7.50
C HIS A 25 -2.36 -11.92 6.21
N LEU A 26 -3.64 -11.54 6.20
CA LEU A 26 -4.55 -11.84 5.10
C LEU A 26 -4.02 -11.35 3.74
N LEU A 27 -3.52 -10.12 3.68
CA LEU A 27 -3.03 -9.54 2.42
C LEU A 27 -1.80 -10.28 1.88
N ARG A 28 -0.96 -10.87 2.73
CA ARG A 28 0.17 -11.71 2.29
C ARG A 28 -0.31 -13.02 1.67
N LYS A 29 -1.36 -13.62 2.24
CA LYS A 29 -1.98 -14.83 1.69
C LYS A 29 -2.66 -14.55 0.35
N ILE A 30 -3.27 -13.38 0.21
CA ILE A 30 -3.88 -12.95 -1.05
C ILE A 30 -2.78 -12.67 -2.09
N ASP A 31 -1.71 -11.99 -1.71
CA ASP A 31 -0.61 -11.67 -2.62
C ASP A 31 0.11 -12.91 -3.15
N SER A 32 0.25 -13.96 -2.33
CA SER A 32 0.83 -15.23 -2.76
C SER A 32 -0.13 -16.12 -3.56
N ALA A 33 -1.44 -15.90 -3.44
CA ALA A 33 -2.46 -16.74 -4.09
C ALA A 33 -2.90 -16.20 -5.46
N ILE A 34 -2.67 -14.92 -5.75
CA ILE A 34 -3.17 -14.25 -6.96
C ILE A 34 -2.00 -13.77 -7.81
N ASP A 35 -1.98 -14.20 -9.06
CA ASP A 35 -1.12 -13.59 -10.07
C ASP A 35 -1.73 -12.28 -10.57
N PHE A 36 -1.26 -11.15 -10.04
CA PHE A 36 -1.74 -9.84 -10.45
C PHE A 36 -1.23 -9.40 -11.82
N THR A 37 -0.25 -10.08 -12.42
CA THR A 37 0.27 -9.68 -13.73
C THR A 37 -0.77 -9.83 -14.84
N TYR A 38 -1.72 -10.76 -14.66
CA TYR A 38 -2.84 -10.95 -15.57
C TYR A 38 -3.73 -9.69 -15.72
N ILE A 39 -3.71 -8.78 -14.75
CA ILE A 39 -4.45 -7.52 -14.85
C ILE A 39 -3.98 -6.68 -16.03
N TYR A 40 -2.68 -6.68 -16.34
CA TYR A 40 -2.15 -5.92 -17.47
C TYR A 40 -2.77 -6.41 -18.79
N GLU A 41 -2.97 -7.71 -18.96
CA GLU A 41 -3.62 -8.28 -20.15
C GLU A 41 -5.09 -7.83 -20.25
N ILE A 42 -5.80 -7.75 -19.12
CA ILE A 42 -7.22 -7.37 -19.10
C ILE A 42 -7.43 -5.91 -19.52
N VAL A 43 -6.52 -5.02 -19.14
CA VAL A 43 -6.70 -3.57 -19.31
C VAL A 43 -5.81 -2.96 -20.39
N GLU A 44 -5.05 -3.77 -21.13
CA GLU A 44 -4.06 -3.30 -22.10
C GLU A 44 -4.63 -2.28 -23.09
N ASP A 45 -5.82 -2.56 -23.62
CA ASP A 45 -6.51 -1.73 -24.62
C ASP A 45 -7.01 -0.39 -24.07
N LEU A 46 -7.11 -0.25 -22.74
CA LEU A 46 -7.54 0.98 -22.07
C LEU A 46 -6.38 1.94 -21.77
N TYR A 47 -5.14 1.48 -21.92
CA TYR A 47 -3.94 2.25 -21.57
C TYR A 47 -3.12 2.57 -22.83
N CYS A 48 -2.43 3.71 -22.79
CA CYS A 48 -1.51 4.12 -23.85
C CYS A 48 -0.10 4.20 -23.29
N ALA A 49 0.87 3.59 -23.98
CA ALA A 49 2.25 3.48 -23.50
C ALA A 49 3.04 4.79 -23.63
N ASP A 50 2.73 5.61 -24.63
CA ASP A 50 3.58 6.70 -25.09
C ASP A 50 2.86 8.05 -25.26
N ASN A 51 1.58 8.13 -24.89
CA ASN A 51 0.78 9.33 -25.03
C ASN A 51 -0.03 9.67 -23.77
N GLY A 52 -0.17 10.97 -23.50
CA GLY A 52 -0.98 11.49 -22.40
C GLY A 52 -0.24 11.58 -21.06
N ARG A 53 -1.03 11.70 -20.00
CA ARG A 53 -0.50 11.79 -18.62
C ARG A 53 -0.23 10.38 -18.10
N PRO A 54 0.95 10.11 -17.51
CA PRO A 54 1.22 8.84 -16.85
C PRO A 54 0.12 8.52 -15.83
N SER A 55 -0.51 7.36 -16.00
CA SER A 55 -1.51 6.84 -15.08
C SER A 55 -0.83 6.13 -13.90
N ILE A 56 -1.60 5.90 -12.84
CA ILE A 56 -1.17 4.98 -11.78
C ILE A 56 -1.20 3.57 -12.35
N ASP A 57 -0.24 2.76 -11.93
CA ASP A 57 -0.15 1.36 -12.30
C ASP A 57 -1.49 0.62 -12.07
N PRO A 58 -2.01 -0.13 -13.06
CA PRO A 58 -3.32 -0.76 -12.96
C PRO A 58 -3.40 -1.82 -11.86
N VAL A 59 -2.32 -2.54 -11.56
CA VAL A 59 -2.27 -3.49 -10.44
C VAL A 59 -2.44 -2.75 -9.11
N VAL A 60 -1.81 -1.58 -8.97
CA VAL A 60 -1.96 -0.75 -7.76
C VAL A 60 -3.40 -0.30 -7.59
N ILE A 61 -4.04 0.24 -8.63
CA ILE A 61 -5.45 0.67 -8.56
C ILE A 61 -6.34 -0.50 -8.18
N PHE A 62 -6.14 -1.67 -8.80
CA PHE A 62 -6.91 -2.87 -8.49
C PHE A 62 -6.74 -3.30 -7.03
N LYS A 63 -5.49 -3.38 -6.54
CA LYS A 63 -5.19 -3.70 -5.14
C LYS A 63 -5.85 -2.72 -4.17
N MET A 64 -5.90 -1.43 -4.50
CA MET A 64 -6.60 -0.43 -3.68
C MET A 64 -8.10 -0.72 -3.55
N VAL A 65 -8.78 -1.04 -4.67
CA VAL A 65 -10.21 -1.36 -4.68
C VAL A 65 -10.47 -2.69 -3.97
N LEU A 66 -9.60 -3.68 -4.15
CA LEU A 66 -9.67 -4.96 -3.45
C LEU A 66 -9.59 -4.76 -1.93
N ILE A 67 -8.60 -4.01 -1.45
CA ILE A 67 -8.45 -3.68 -0.03
C ILE A 67 -9.68 -2.92 0.48
N GLN A 68 -10.17 -1.93 -0.27
CA GLN A 68 -11.40 -1.23 0.08
C GLN A 68 -12.56 -2.20 0.33
N HIS A 69 -12.73 -3.19 -0.56
CA HIS A 69 -13.80 -4.16 -0.45
C HIS A 69 -13.61 -5.13 0.71
N LEU A 70 -12.39 -5.68 0.87
CA LEU A 70 -12.05 -6.64 1.93
C LEU A 70 -12.26 -6.08 3.34
N TYR A 71 -11.90 -4.81 3.55
CA TYR A 71 -12.01 -4.14 4.84
C TYR A 71 -13.29 -3.29 4.98
N GLY A 72 -14.19 -3.32 3.99
CA GLY A 72 -15.45 -2.57 4.03
C GLY A 72 -15.27 -1.06 4.16
N LEU A 73 -14.23 -0.49 3.54
CA LEU A 73 -13.91 0.93 3.69
C LEU A 73 -14.92 1.81 2.91
N PRO A 74 -15.48 2.85 3.55
CA PRO A 74 -16.65 3.56 3.02
C PRO A 74 -16.34 4.51 1.86
N SER A 75 -15.06 4.82 1.61
CA SER A 75 -14.67 5.73 0.53
C SER A 75 -13.24 5.50 0.08
N LEU A 76 -12.97 5.83 -1.18
CA LEU A 76 -11.61 5.79 -1.74
C LEU A 76 -10.64 6.69 -0.98
N ARG A 77 -11.10 7.84 -0.46
CA ARG A 77 -10.24 8.71 0.36
C ARG A 77 -9.79 7.99 1.63
N ARG A 78 -10.72 7.31 2.31
CA ARG A 78 -10.38 6.52 3.50
C ARG A 78 -9.47 5.35 3.15
N THR A 79 -9.70 4.68 2.02
CA THR A 79 -8.81 3.64 1.51
C THR A 79 -7.38 4.14 1.32
N VAL A 80 -7.20 5.33 0.72
CA VAL A 80 -5.88 5.93 0.54
C VAL A 80 -5.20 6.21 1.89
N GLU A 81 -5.95 6.70 2.89
CA GLU A 81 -5.42 6.89 4.25
C GLU A 81 -5.00 5.56 4.88
N GLU A 82 -5.83 4.53 4.75
CA GLU A 82 -5.60 3.21 5.32
C GLU A 82 -4.39 2.51 4.68
N ILE A 83 -4.25 2.57 3.35
CA ILE A 83 -3.12 1.97 2.62
C ILE A 83 -1.82 2.72 2.91
N LYS A 84 -1.86 4.03 3.14
CA LYS A 84 -0.65 4.79 3.54
C LYS A 84 -0.12 4.40 4.92
N MET A 85 -1.00 3.94 5.80
CA MET A 85 -0.65 3.57 7.18
C MET A 85 -0.42 2.07 7.33
N ASN A 86 -0.91 1.25 6.39
CA ASN A 86 -0.65 -0.17 6.33
C ASN A 86 0.69 -0.43 5.64
N VAL A 87 1.65 -0.90 6.42
CA VAL A 87 2.97 -1.34 5.95
C VAL A 87 2.98 -2.85 5.65
N ALA A 88 1.78 -3.45 5.54
CA ALA A 88 1.54 -4.89 5.47
C ALA A 88 2.12 -5.57 4.23
#